data_AF-A0A1I4KUR6-F1
#
_entry.id   AF-A0A1I4KUR6-F1
#
_cell.length_a   1.000
_cell.length_b   1.000
_cell.length_c   1.000
_cell.angle_alpha   90.00
_cell.angle_beta   90.00
_cell.angle_gamma   90.00
#
_symmetry.space_group_name_H-M   'P 1'
#
loop_
_entity.id
_entity.type
_entity.pdbx_description
1 polymer ?
#
loop_
_entity_poly.entity_id
_entity_poly.type
_entity_poly.pdbx_seq_one_letter_code
_entity_poly.pdbx_strand_id
1 'polypeptide(L)'
;MDTASTRGKRLARKPAAKTSGRNAAAPVLGPSKLAQVRLRSDEVEALQEVMRTLHLDSTSDALREGLRLLAREAAEVGATEEIRAFYQGQAAPLPEGVAEPSEAELAAADETQW
;
A
#
# COMPACT_ATOMS: atom_id res chain seq x y z
N MET A 1 12.37 58.51 26.21
CA MET A 1 11.07 59.00 25.71
C MET A 1 11.14 58.97 24.20
N ASP A 2 10.98 57.79 23.60
CA ASP A 2 9.70 57.27 23.05
C ASP A 2 9.32 58.07 21.79
N THR A 3 9.27 57.50 20.59
CA THR A 3 8.40 56.38 20.21
C THR A 3 8.87 55.64 18.96
N ALA A 4 8.63 54.34 18.95
CA ALA A 4 8.95 53.39 17.89
C ALA A 4 8.00 53.49 16.69
N SER A 5 8.55 53.37 15.48
CA SER A 5 7.79 53.23 14.23
C SER A 5 7.57 51.75 13.91
N THR A 6 6.39 51.24 14.25
CA THR A 6 5.96 49.87 13.93
C THR A 6 5.29 49.85 12.56
N ARG A 7 5.99 49.36 11.53
CA ARG A 7 5.40 49.10 10.21
C ARG A 7 4.95 47.64 10.12
N GLY A 8 3.64 47.43 10.14
CA GLY A 8 3.00 46.12 10.11
C GLY A 8 3.33 45.29 8.87
N LYS A 9 3.83 44.08 9.11
CA LYS A 9 4.10 43.06 8.09
C LYS A 9 2.81 42.29 7.80
N ARG A 10 2.10 42.66 6.73
CA ARG A 10 0.96 41.88 6.20
C ARG A 10 1.49 40.55 5.64
N LEU A 11 1.24 39.46 6.35
CA LEU A 11 1.42 38.10 5.84
C LEU A 11 0.27 37.79 4.87
N ALA A 12 0.59 37.64 3.58
CA ALA A 12 -0.33 37.17 2.57
C ALA A 12 -0.71 35.71 2.87
N ARG A 13 -2.00 35.45 3.10
CA ARG A 13 -2.55 34.09 3.25
C ARG A 13 -2.53 33.40 1.89
N LYS A 14 -1.79 32.30 1.78
CA LYS A 14 -1.84 31.35 0.66
C LYS A 14 -3.24 30.70 0.64
N PRO A 15 -4.00 30.70 -0.47
CA PRO A 15 -5.24 29.95 -0.53
C PRO A 15 -4.94 28.44 -0.57
N ALA A 16 -5.63 27.68 0.29
CA ALA A 16 -5.58 26.23 0.32
C ALA A 16 -6.14 25.65 -0.99
N ALA A 17 -5.38 24.77 -1.64
CA ALA A 17 -5.82 24.04 -2.81
C ALA A 17 -6.95 23.09 -2.41
N LYS A 18 -8.16 23.38 -2.90
CA LYS A 18 -9.34 22.55 -2.73
C LYS A 18 -9.27 21.42 -3.75
N THR A 19 -8.65 20.29 -3.39
CA THR A 19 -8.65 19.08 -4.24
C THR A 19 -10.03 18.41 -4.12
N SER A 20 -10.96 18.89 -4.94
CA SER A 20 -12.25 18.24 -5.17
C SER A 20 -12.01 16.90 -5.84
N GLY A 21 -12.25 15.82 -5.11
CA GLY A 21 -12.35 14.48 -5.69
C GLY A 21 -13.53 14.39 -6.65
N ARG A 22 -13.26 13.97 -7.88
CA ARG A 22 -14.10 13.07 -8.67
C ARG A 22 -13.36 12.74 -9.96
N ASN A 23 -13.25 11.44 -10.22
CA ASN A 23 -12.63 10.81 -11.39
C ASN A 23 -11.10 10.72 -11.29
N ALA A 24 -10.62 9.77 -10.47
CA ALA A 24 -9.35 9.13 -10.80
C ALA A 24 -9.54 8.47 -12.17
N ALA A 25 -9.11 9.15 -13.22
CA ALA A 25 -9.04 8.57 -14.55
C ALA A 25 -8.28 7.23 -14.43
N ALA A 26 -8.80 6.19 -15.07
CA ALA A 26 -8.06 4.93 -15.20
C ALA A 26 -6.62 5.28 -15.62
N PRO A 27 -5.60 4.76 -14.93
CA PRO A 27 -4.22 5.14 -15.21
C PRO A 27 -3.97 4.88 -16.70
N VAL A 28 -3.51 5.92 -17.41
CA VAL A 28 -3.10 5.81 -18.80
C VAL A 28 -2.00 4.74 -18.83
N LEU A 29 -2.34 3.56 -19.37
CA LEU A 29 -1.40 2.45 -19.47
C LEU A 29 -0.22 2.92 -20.34
N GLY A 30 0.96 3.01 -19.73
CA GLY A 30 2.20 3.35 -20.42
C GLY A 30 2.54 2.35 -21.52
N PRO A 31 3.57 2.63 -22.32
CA PRO A 31 3.95 1.77 -23.43
C PRO A 31 4.19 0.32 -22.96
N SER A 32 3.55 -0.65 -23.63
CA SER A 32 3.75 -2.07 -23.35
C SER A 32 5.12 -2.54 -23.85
N LYS A 33 5.78 -3.39 -23.07
CA LYS A 33 6.99 -4.11 -23.49
C LYS A 33 6.69 -5.60 -23.60
N LEU A 34 7.24 -6.26 -24.62
CA LEU A 34 7.19 -7.71 -24.76
C LEU A 34 8.32 -8.35 -23.95
N ALA A 35 7.98 -9.38 -23.18
CA ALA A 35 8.93 -10.22 -22.46
C ALA A 35 8.69 -11.68 -22.86
N GLN A 36 9.77 -12.45 -22.99
CA GLN A 36 9.71 -13.90 -23.18
C GLN A 36 10.04 -14.58 -21.87
N VAL A 37 9.17 -15.49 -21.42
CA VAL A 37 9.32 -16.24 -20.17
C VAL A 37 9.36 -17.72 -20.48
N ARG A 38 10.30 -18.44 -19.86
CA ARG A 38 10.35 -19.90 -19.90
C ARG A 38 9.77 -20.43 -18.59
N LEU A 39 8.77 -21.29 -18.70
CA LEU A 39 8.15 -21.97 -17.57
C LEU A 39 8.42 -23.47 -17.71
N ARG A 40 8.57 -24.14 -16.57
CA ARG A 40 8.59 -25.59 -16.48
C ARG A 40 7.18 -26.13 -16.75
N SER A 41 7.08 -27.42 -17.10
CA SER A 41 5.79 -28.02 -17.47
C SER A 41 4.76 -27.95 -16.34
N ASP A 42 5.18 -28.21 -15.10
CA ASP A 42 4.37 -28.09 -13.90
C ASP A 42 3.89 -26.65 -13.65
N GLU A 43 4.75 -25.65 -13.90
CA GLU A 43 4.38 -24.25 -13.79
C GLU A 43 3.34 -23.82 -14.82
N VAL A 44 3.40 -24.38 -16.05
CA VAL A 44 2.40 -24.13 -17.08
C VAL A 44 1.04 -24.73 -16.68
N GLU A 45 1.03 -25.94 -16.13
CA GLU A 45 -0.18 -26.60 -15.65
C GLU A 45 -0.85 -25.80 -14.52
N ALA A 46 -0.05 -25.39 -13.52
CA ALA A 46 -0.52 -24.53 -12.43
C ALA A 46 -1.06 -23.19 -12.95
N LEU A 47 -0.38 -22.56 -13.90
CA LEU A 47 -0.84 -21.30 -14.50
C LEU A 47 -2.18 -21.46 -15.22
N GLN A 48 -2.37 -22.56 -15.96
CA GLN A 48 -3.63 -22.84 -16.64
C GLN A 48 -4.77 -23.09 -15.64
N GLU A 49 -4.49 -23.74 -14.51
CA GLU A 49 -5.47 -23.92 -13.44
C GLU A 49 -5.89 -22.58 -12.82
N VAL A 50 -4.93 -21.75 -12.44
CA VAL A 50 -5.19 -20.40 -11.92
C VAL A 50 -6.01 -19.58 -12.91
N MET A 51 -5.66 -19.61 -14.20
CA MET A 51 -6.41 -18.91 -15.24
C MET A 51 -7.87 -19.38 -15.33
N ARG A 52 -8.13 -20.69 -15.22
CA ARG A 52 -9.52 -21.21 -15.21
C ARG A 52 -10.28 -20.77 -13.98
N THR A 53 -9.66 -20.89 -12.80
CA THR A 53 -10.28 -20.57 -11.51
C THR A 53 -10.59 -19.08 -11.38
N LEU A 54 -9.74 -18.22 -11.92
CA LEU A 54 -9.88 -16.77 -11.85
C LEU A 54 -10.48 -16.14 -13.12
N HIS A 55 -10.94 -16.96 -14.07
CA HIS A 55 -11.52 -16.54 -15.35
C HIS A 55 -10.64 -15.53 -16.11
N LEU A 56 -9.34 -15.81 -16.23
CA LEU A 56 -8.39 -14.96 -16.93
C LEU A 56 -8.30 -15.36 -18.42
N ASP A 57 -8.49 -14.37 -19.29
CA ASP A 57 -8.60 -14.59 -20.74
C ASP A 57 -7.29 -14.96 -21.43
N SER A 58 -6.15 -14.60 -20.84
CA SER A 58 -4.83 -14.86 -21.44
C SER A 58 -3.72 -15.08 -20.42
N THR A 59 -2.66 -15.76 -20.87
CA THR A 59 -1.41 -15.91 -20.11
C THR A 59 -0.81 -14.54 -19.75
N SER A 60 -0.96 -13.54 -20.63
CA SER A 60 -0.47 -12.19 -20.34
C SER A 60 -1.27 -11.50 -19.23
N ASP A 61 -2.57 -11.77 -19.12
CA ASP A 61 -3.40 -11.26 -18.02
C ASP A 61 -2.99 -11.91 -16.69
N ALA A 62 -2.79 -13.22 -16.69
CA ALA A 62 -2.31 -13.93 -15.49
C ALA A 62 -0.93 -13.46 -15.03
N LEU A 63 0.01 -13.28 -15.96
CA LEU A 63 1.34 -12.75 -15.62
C LEU A 63 1.27 -11.30 -15.11
N ARG A 64 0.43 -10.45 -15.71
CA ARG A 64 0.22 -9.08 -15.21
C ARG A 64 -0.36 -9.09 -13.80
N GLU A 65 -1.33 -9.96 -13.54
CA GLU A 65 -1.95 -10.04 -12.22
C GLU A 65 -0.97 -10.58 -11.18
N GLY A 66 -0.21 -11.63 -11.50
CA GLY A 66 0.88 -12.12 -10.66
C GLY A 66 1.89 -11.01 -10.33
N LEU A 67 2.29 -10.19 -11.30
CA LEU A 67 3.17 -9.05 -11.06
C LEU A 67 2.55 -7.98 -10.15
N ARG A 68 1.24 -7.72 -10.25
CA ARG A 68 0.54 -6.78 -9.35
C ARG A 68 0.53 -7.30 -7.92
N LEU A 69 0.23 -8.58 -7.72
CA LEU A 69 0.22 -9.23 -6.41
C LEU A 69 1.61 -9.20 -5.77
N LEU A 70 2.65 -9.55 -6.53
CA LEU A 70 4.04 -9.49 -6.05
C LEU A 70 4.49 -8.06 -5.71
N ALA A 71 4.09 -7.07 -6.52
CA ALA A 71 4.41 -5.67 -6.23
C ALA A 71 3.71 -5.18 -4.96
N ARG A 72 2.48 -5.62 -4.71
CA ARG A 72 1.74 -5.32 -3.47
C ARG A 72 2.44 -5.94 -2.27
N GLU A 73 2.78 -7.23 -2.33
CA GLU A 73 3.52 -7.93 -1.27
C GLU A 73 4.84 -7.23 -0.93
N ALA A 74 5.64 -6.89 -1.96
CA ALA A 74 6.90 -6.18 -1.76
C ALA A 74 6.71 -4.82 -1.06
N ALA A 75 5.63 -4.10 -1.37
CA ALA A 75 5.30 -2.84 -0.70
C ALA A 75 4.90 -3.04 0.77
N GLU A 76 4.18 -4.12 1.09
CA GLU A 76 3.79 -4.47 2.46
C GLU A 76 5.01 -4.87 3.32
N VAL A 77 5.94 -5.63 2.74
CA VAL A 77 7.24 -5.93 3.37
C VAL A 77 8.02 -4.63 3.63
N GLY A 78 8.13 -3.75 2.63
CA GLY A 78 8.81 -2.46 2.78
C GLY A 78 8.19 -1.58 3.87
N ALA A 79 6.86 -1.48 3.93
CA ALA A 79 6.17 -0.73 4.99
C ALA A 79 6.44 -1.32 6.39
N THR A 80 6.49 -2.65 6.50
CA THR A 80 6.82 -3.33 7.75
C THR A 80 8.24 -3.01 8.21
N GLU A 81 9.19 -2.99 7.29
CA GLU A 81 10.58 -2.60 7.55
C GLU A 81 10.68 -1.13 8.00
N GLU A 82 9.93 -0.22 7.38
CA GLU A 82 9.85 1.20 7.78
C GLU A 82 9.32 1.37 9.20
N ILE A 83 8.24 0.67 9.55
CA ILE A 83 7.68 0.69 10.92
C ILE A 83 8.71 0.16 11.93
N ARG A 84 9.35 -0.97 11.61
CA ARG A 84 10.40 -1.55 12.45
C ARG A 84 11.55 -0.57 12.64
N ALA A 85 11.99 0.10 11.58
CA ALA A 85 13.06 1.09 11.64
C ALA A 85 12.66 2.31 12.49
N PHE A 86 11.42 2.80 12.34
CA PHE A 86 10.88 3.91 13.13
C PHE A 86 10.92 3.61 14.64
N TYR A 87 10.53 2.40 15.05
CA TYR A 87 10.60 1.95 16.44
C TYR A 87 11.94 1.32 16.84
N GLN A 88 12.98 1.44 16.00
CA GLN A 88 14.33 0.90 16.28
C GLN A 88 14.33 -0.60 16.63
N GLY A 89 13.44 -1.36 16.00
CA GLY A 89 13.26 -2.80 16.23
C GLY A 89 12.49 -3.14 17.50
N GLN A 90 12.03 -2.16 18.27
CA GLN A 90 11.14 -2.38 19.43
C GLN A 90 9.68 -2.45 18.98
N ALA A 91 8.84 -3.05 19.83
CA ALA A 91 7.40 -3.00 19.64
C ALA A 91 6.89 -1.56 19.73
N ALA A 92 5.82 -1.24 18.99
CA ALA A 92 5.13 0.02 19.15
C ALA A 92 4.56 0.13 20.57
N PRO A 93 4.74 1.26 21.26
CA PRO A 93 4.23 1.41 22.62
C PRO A 93 2.70 1.39 22.62
N LEU A 94 2.12 0.75 23.63
CA LEU A 94 0.67 0.77 23.83
C LEU A 94 0.19 2.16 24.26
N PRO A 95 -1.04 2.55 23.89
CA PRO A 95 -1.69 3.72 24.45
C PRO A 95 -1.86 3.59 25.97
N GLU A 96 -1.94 4.73 26.66
CA GLU A 96 -2.14 4.76 28.10
C GLU A 96 -3.43 4.04 28.52
N GLY A 97 -3.34 3.21 29.56
CA GLY A 97 -4.46 2.43 30.10
C GLY A 97 -4.83 1.19 29.29
N VAL A 98 -4.13 0.90 28.18
CA VAL A 98 -4.34 -0.32 27.38
C VAL A 98 -3.35 -1.39 27.83
N ALA A 99 -3.86 -2.59 28.13
CA ALA A 99 -3.04 -3.76 28.42
C ALA A 99 -2.71 -4.52 27.13
N GLU A 100 -1.59 -5.25 27.12
CA GLU A 100 -1.28 -6.16 26.02
C GLU A 100 -2.36 -7.25 25.91
N PRO A 101 -2.87 -7.52 24.69
CA PRO A 101 -3.81 -8.62 24.50
C PRO A 101 -3.12 -9.96 24.79
N SER A 102 -3.87 -10.86 25.42
CA SER A 102 -3.43 -12.23 25.63
C SER A 102 -3.48 -13.05 24.34
N GLU A 103 -2.69 -14.13 24.27
CA GLU A 103 -2.68 -15.04 23.11
C GLU A 103 -4.08 -15.60 22.79
N ALA A 104 -4.88 -15.87 23.82
CA ALA A 104 -6.26 -16.36 23.64
C ALA A 104 -7.17 -15.29 23.01
N GLU A 105 -6.98 -14.02 23.36
CA GLU A 105 -7.71 -12.91 22.77
C GLU A 105 -7.28 -12.65 21.32
N LEU A 106 -5.99 -12.79 21.02
CA LEU A 106 -5.46 -12.69 19.65
C LEU A 106 -6.01 -13.80 18.76
N ALA A 107 -5.97 -15.06 19.22
CA ALA A 107 -6.51 -16.19 18.48
C ALA A 107 -8.02 -16.04 18.22
N ALA A 108 -8.79 -15.59 19.22
CA ALA A 108 -10.21 -15.32 19.05
C ALA A 108 -10.49 -14.20 18.03
N ALA A 109 -9.61 -13.19 17.92
CA ALA A 109 -9.72 -12.13 16.93
C ALA A 109 -9.46 -12.65 15.51
N ASP A 110 -8.50 -13.53 15.31
CA ASP A 110 -8.19 -14.14 14.01
C ASP A 110 -9.32 -15.04 13.49
N GLU A 111 -10.04 -15.71 14.38
CA GLU A 111 -11.20 -16.54 14.03
C GLU A 111 -12.45 -15.73 13.66
N THR A 112 -12.44 -14.42 13.92
CA THR A 112 -13.58 -13.55 13.61
C THR A 112 -13.64 -13.28 12.09
N GLN A 113 -14.66 -13.81 11.42
CA GLN A 113 -14.98 -13.46 10.03
C GLN A 113 -15.73 -12.12 9.97
N TRP A 114 -15.24 -11.21 9.13
CA TRP A 114 -15.80 -9.87 8.90
C TRP A 114 -16.77 -9.85 7.71
#